data_AF-A0A564SJ56-F1
#
_entry.id   AF-A0A564SJ56-F1
#
_cell.length_a   1.000
_cell.length_b   1.000
_cell.length_c   1.000
_cell.angle_alpha   90.00
_cell.angle_beta   90.00
_cell.angle_gamma   90.00
#
_symmetry.space_group_name_H-M   'P 1'
#
loop_
_entity.id
_entity.type
_entity.pdbx_description
1 polymer ?
#
loop_
_entity_poly.entity_id
_entity_poly.type
_entity_poly.pdbx_seq_one_letter_code
_entity_poly.pdbx_strand_id
1 'polypeptide(L)'
;MKEAFKKHKKVVIFVAAILIIIICCIAGYMAKIKYEQKQEKIRLEKIETTNNKIKKEYDDFTKEEEREKKLELLKNLVKEADEYGKSDEKFDICEKEYLNKIDQMKNYFIEDYDKTIDDISAKVGDINSFNNKEDLSSYVTALNDLKTTIQSEYENYNVIDEEKFNTYSNTIDTTVVSFNDRIASIEKEEEAARIAAEEEAKRQAEEAARNSNNGNGSSSSGNSNYSDSNSGSSSNSYSGESSDSSSSGSSSEAGSSSSSSNNDYKYEIWIDNGNGKEYYYENGNGDIYDSNGGYIGNMDGWA
;
A
#
# COMPACT_ATOMS: atom_id res chain seq x y z
N MET A 1 15.59 -97.66 -49.29
CA MET A 1 15.28 -96.32 -49.86
C MET A 1 14.13 -95.56 -49.16
N LYS A 2 13.06 -96.22 -48.66
CA LYS A 2 11.92 -95.51 -48.04
C LYS A 2 12.18 -94.89 -46.65
N GLU A 3 13.14 -95.43 -45.87
CA GLU A 3 13.42 -94.92 -44.51
C GLU A 3 14.30 -93.65 -44.47
N ALA A 4 15.28 -93.53 -45.35
CA ALA A 4 16.15 -92.34 -45.44
C ALA A 4 15.35 -91.10 -45.86
N PHE A 5 14.41 -91.23 -46.81
CA PHE A 5 13.48 -90.16 -47.20
C PHE A 5 12.54 -89.73 -46.05
N LYS A 6 12.11 -90.68 -45.20
CA LYS A 6 11.29 -90.39 -44.01
C LYS A 6 12.07 -89.63 -42.94
N LYS A 7 13.35 -89.95 -42.73
CA LYS A 7 14.27 -89.23 -41.82
C LYS A 7 14.57 -87.81 -42.33
N HIS A 8 14.91 -87.64 -43.61
CA HIS A 8 15.13 -86.31 -44.20
C HIS A 8 13.86 -85.46 -44.18
N LYS A 9 12.67 -86.03 -44.45
CA LYS A 9 11.40 -85.29 -44.34
C LYS A 9 11.15 -84.76 -42.92
N LYS A 10 11.46 -85.53 -41.88
CA LYS A 10 11.35 -85.08 -40.47
C LYS A 10 12.35 -83.97 -40.13
N VAL A 11 13.60 -84.09 -40.59
CA VAL A 11 14.63 -83.05 -40.39
C VAL A 11 14.28 -81.77 -41.12
N VAL A 12 13.81 -81.85 -42.36
CA VAL A 12 13.37 -80.68 -43.16
C VAL A 12 12.17 -79.99 -42.51
N ILE A 13 11.19 -80.75 -42.00
CA ILE A 13 10.05 -80.19 -41.25
C ILE A 13 10.52 -79.50 -39.98
N PHE A 14 11.48 -80.08 -39.25
CA PHE A 14 12.00 -79.49 -38.01
C PHE A 14 12.78 -78.19 -38.25
N VAL A 15 13.62 -78.16 -39.30
CA VAL A 15 14.36 -76.94 -39.70
C VAL A 15 13.40 -75.85 -40.19
N ALA A 16 12.36 -76.21 -40.98
CA ALA A 16 11.33 -75.27 -41.40
C ALA A 16 10.55 -74.69 -40.20
N ALA A 17 10.25 -75.51 -39.19
CA ALA A 17 9.59 -75.05 -37.97
C ALA A 17 10.45 -74.04 -37.17
N ILE A 18 11.76 -74.28 -37.05
CA ILE A 18 12.69 -73.35 -36.38
C ILE A 18 12.78 -72.02 -37.13
N LEU A 19 12.85 -72.04 -38.46
CA LEU A 19 12.87 -70.82 -39.27
C LEU A 19 11.59 -70.00 -39.12
N ILE A 20 10.43 -70.64 -39.05
CA ILE A 20 9.15 -69.97 -38.78
C ILE A 20 9.15 -69.31 -37.40
N ILE A 21 9.67 -69.99 -36.37
CA ILE A 21 9.76 -69.44 -35.01
C ILE A 21 10.65 -68.18 -34.99
N ILE A 22 11.81 -68.21 -35.65
CA ILE A 22 12.71 -67.04 -35.75
C ILE A 22 12.01 -65.86 -36.42
N ILE A 23 11.27 -66.10 -37.51
CA ILE A 23 10.50 -65.05 -38.21
C ILE A 23 9.41 -64.48 -37.29
N CYS A 24 8.70 -65.32 -36.54
CA CYS A 24 7.71 -64.87 -35.55
C CYS A 24 8.34 -64.03 -34.43
N CYS A 25 9.52 -64.40 -33.93
CA CYS A 25 10.25 -63.62 -32.93
C CYS A 25 10.69 -62.25 -33.48
N ILE A 26 11.20 -62.19 -34.71
CA ILE A 26 11.60 -60.94 -35.37
C ILE A 26 10.38 -60.04 -35.60
N ALA A 27 9.28 -60.59 -36.11
CA ALA A 27 8.04 -59.85 -36.34
C ALA A 27 7.44 -59.33 -35.02
N GLY A 28 7.43 -60.14 -33.96
CA GLY A 28 6.99 -59.73 -32.63
C GLY A 28 7.85 -58.62 -32.02
N TYR A 29 9.17 -58.70 -32.19
CA TYR A 29 10.11 -57.66 -31.74
C TYR A 29 9.89 -56.32 -32.49
N MET A 30 9.74 -56.35 -33.81
CA MET A 30 9.42 -55.16 -34.61
C MET A 30 8.08 -54.54 -34.23
N ALA A 31 7.06 -55.37 -33.94
CA ALA A 31 5.77 -54.88 -33.45
C ALA A 31 5.86 -54.21 -32.07
N LYS A 32 6.68 -54.76 -31.16
CA LYS A 32 6.96 -54.16 -29.85
C LYS A 32 7.62 -52.78 -29.97
N ILE A 33 8.67 -52.64 -30.79
CA ILE A 33 9.32 -51.34 -31.04
C ILE A 33 8.32 -50.30 -31.56
N LYS A 34 7.49 -50.68 -32.54
CA LYS A 34 6.50 -49.77 -33.12
C LYS A 34 5.42 -49.37 -32.11
N TYR A 35 5.04 -50.26 -31.20
CA TYR A 35 4.12 -49.96 -30.11
C TYR A 35 4.73 -48.97 -29.10
N GLU A 36 5.98 -49.20 -28.69
CA GLU A 36 6.71 -48.30 -27.78
C GLU A 36 6.88 -46.91 -28.38
N GLN A 37 7.25 -46.81 -29.67
CA GLN A 37 7.31 -45.53 -30.39
C GLN A 37 5.96 -44.80 -30.45
N LYS A 38 4.85 -45.54 -30.60
CA LYS A 38 3.51 -44.94 -30.60
C LYS A 38 3.16 -44.40 -29.21
N GLN A 39 3.49 -45.12 -28.14
CA GLN A 39 3.28 -44.66 -26.78
C GLN A 39 4.13 -43.43 -26.46
N GLU A 40 5.38 -43.40 -26.91
CA GLU A 40 6.26 -42.24 -26.76
C GLU A 40 5.71 -41.01 -27.48
N LYS A 41 5.18 -41.16 -28.70
CA LYS A 41 4.51 -40.06 -29.41
C LYS A 41 3.30 -39.53 -28.66
N ILE A 42 2.44 -40.42 -28.15
CA ILE A 42 1.26 -40.03 -27.35
C ILE A 42 1.70 -39.27 -26.09
N ARG A 43 2.76 -39.74 -25.42
CA ARG A 43 3.33 -39.06 -24.26
C ARG A 43 3.81 -37.65 -24.61
N LEU A 44 4.59 -37.50 -25.68
CA LEU A 44 5.11 -36.20 -26.11
C LEU A 44 3.98 -35.25 -26.53
N GLU A 45 2.97 -35.73 -27.24
CA GLU A 45 1.80 -34.94 -27.64
C GLU A 45 1.00 -34.44 -26.43
N LYS A 46 0.82 -35.27 -25.40
CA LYS A 46 0.19 -34.85 -24.14
C LYS A 46 1.01 -33.76 -23.44
N ILE A 47 2.33 -33.92 -23.35
CA ILE A 47 3.24 -32.92 -22.76
C ILE A 47 3.16 -31.60 -23.54
N GLU A 48 3.27 -31.64 -24.87
CA GLU A 48 3.20 -30.46 -25.73
C GLU A 48 1.85 -29.75 -25.60
N THR A 49 0.75 -30.51 -25.60
CA THR A 49 -0.59 -29.95 -25.45
C THR A 49 -0.74 -29.23 -24.10
N THR A 50 -0.28 -29.85 -23.01
CA THR A 50 -0.32 -29.23 -21.67
C THR A 50 0.56 -28.00 -21.61
N ASN A 51 1.82 -28.07 -22.06
CA ASN A 51 2.73 -26.92 -22.04
C ASN A 51 2.22 -25.75 -22.89
N ASN A 52 1.56 -26.02 -24.01
CA ASN A 52 0.93 -24.98 -24.83
C ASN A 52 -0.24 -24.30 -24.12
N LYS A 53 -1.00 -25.01 -23.27
CA LYS A 53 -2.05 -24.40 -22.43
C LYS A 53 -1.45 -23.50 -21.35
N ILE A 54 -0.46 -24.02 -20.62
CA ILE A 54 0.27 -23.24 -19.58
C ILE A 54 0.83 -21.95 -20.19
N LYS A 55 1.48 -22.07 -21.36
CA LYS A 55 2.02 -20.92 -22.08
C LYS A 55 0.93 -19.94 -22.48
N LYS A 56 -0.21 -20.42 -22.98
CA LYS A 56 -1.31 -19.55 -23.38
C LYS A 56 -1.84 -18.73 -22.20
N GLU A 57 -2.05 -19.36 -21.05
CA GLU A 57 -2.51 -18.65 -19.84
C GLU A 57 -1.49 -17.63 -19.35
N TYR A 58 -0.20 -17.97 -19.39
CA TYR A 58 0.86 -17.02 -19.11
C TYR A 58 0.88 -15.86 -20.11
N ASP A 59 0.75 -16.13 -21.41
CA ASP A 59 0.68 -15.10 -22.45
C ASP A 59 -0.55 -14.19 -22.24
N ASP A 60 -1.70 -14.75 -21.84
CA ASP A 60 -2.92 -14.00 -21.53
C ASP A 60 -2.70 -13.11 -20.28
N PHE A 61 -2.02 -13.62 -19.25
CA PHE A 61 -1.60 -12.82 -18.08
C PHE A 61 -0.69 -11.66 -18.46
N THR A 62 0.28 -11.87 -19.34
CA THR A 62 1.21 -10.79 -19.74
C THR A 62 0.53 -9.67 -20.52
N LYS A 63 -0.53 -9.99 -21.28
CA LYS A 63 -1.30 -9.03 -22.09
C LYS A 63 -2.40 -8.33 -21.31
N GLU A 64 -2.89 -8.95 -20.24
CA GLU A 64 -3.87 -8.33 -19.36
C GLU A 64 -3.27 -7.08 -18.71
N GLU A 65 -4.07 -6.03 -18.54
CA GLU A 65 -3.65 -4.76 -17.94
C GLU A 65 -4.24 -4.59 -16.54
N GLU A 66 -5.44 -5.11 -16.30
CA GLU A 66 -6.10 -5.00 -15.02
C GLU A 66 -5.48 -5.94 -13.99
N ARG A 67 -5.00 -5.36 -12.88
CA ARG A 67 -4.31 -6.09 -11.81
C ARG A 67 -5.17 -7.20 -11.22
N GLU A 68 -6.45 -6.95 -10.98
CA GLU A 68 -7.38 -7.95 -10.43
C GLU A 68 -7.54 -9.15 -11.38
N LYS A 69 -7.68 -8.89 -12.69
CA LYS A 69 -7.73 -9.96 -13.70
C LYS A 69 -6.42 -10.74 -13.79
N LYS A 70 -5.27 -10.07 -13.66
CA LYS A 70 -3.96 -10.77 -13.53
C LYS A 70 -3.92 -11.70 -12.32
N LEU A 71 -4.43 -11.26 -11.17
CA LEU A 71 -4.52 -12.07 -9.95
C LEU A 71 -5.46 -13.28 -10.13
N GLU A 72 -6.59 -13.10 -10.82
CA GLU A 72 -7.49 -14.19 -11.17
C GLU A 72 -6.81 -15.22 -12.09
N LEU A 73 -6.08 -14.78 -13.10
CA LEU A 73 -5.31 -15.66 -13.98
C LEU A 73 -4.24 -16.45 -13.20
N LEU A 74 -3.52 -15.80 -12.27
CA LEU A 74 -2.58 -16.47 -11.36
C LEU A 74 -3.28 -17.55 -10.53
N LYS A 75 -4.41 -17.19 -9.90
CA LYS A 75 -5.19 -18.11 -9.07
C LYS A 75 -5.70 -19.32 -9.85
N ASN A 76 -6.14 -19.10 -11.08
CA ASN A 76 -6.57 -20.18 -11.97
C ASN A 76 -5.41 -21.09 -12.32
N LEU A 77 -4.25 -20.56 -12.72
CA LEU A 77 -3.09 -21.37 -13.08
C LEU A 77 -2.56 -22.18 -11.88
N VAL A 78 -2.55 -21.61 -10.67
CA VAL A 78 -2.22 -22.32 -9.43
C VAL A 78 -3.17 -23.49 -9.18
N LYS A 79 -4.48 -23.26 -9.34
CA LYS A 79 -5.48 -24.31 -9.19
C LYS A 79 -5.31 -25.42 -10.25
N GLU A 80 -5.05 -25.05 -11.50
CA GLU A 80 -4.78 -26.03 -12.56
C GLU A 80 -3.53 -26.85 -12.26
N ALA A 81 -2.46 -26.22 -11.77
CA ALA A 81 -1.24 -26.91 -11.36
C ALA A 81 -1.50 -27.92 -10.23
N ASP A 82 -2.30 -27.53 -9.23
CA ASP A 82 -2.69 -28.42 -8.13
C ASP A 82 -3.54 -29.60 -8.59
N GLU A 83 -4.48 -29.37 -9.51
CA GLU A 83 -5.30 -30.41 -10.11
C GLU A 83 -4.47 -31.36 -10.99
N TYR A 84 -3.55 -30.79 -11.80
CA TYR A 84 -2.64 -31.55 -12.64
C TYR A 84 -1.68 -32.41 -11.82
N GLY A 85 -1.11 -31.87 -10.73
CA GLY A 85 -0.21 -32.58 -9.82
C GLY A 85 -0.87 -33.75 -9.09
N LYS A 86 -2.20 -33.79 -9.01
CA LYS A 86 -2.99 -34.89 -8.44
C LYS A 86 -3.41 -35.95 -9.48
N SER A 87 -3.21 -35.70 -10.77
CA SER A 87 -3.59 -36.60 -11.86
C SER A 87 -2.68 -37.83 -11.95
N ASP A 88 -3.25 -39.00 -12.26
CA ASP A 88 -2.49 -40.22 -12.55
C ASP A 88 -1.69 -40.11 -13.86
N GLU A 89 -2.06 -39.19 -14.75
CA GLU A 89 -1.42 -38.96 -16.05
C GLU A 89 -0.56 -37.68 -16.07
N LYS A 90 0.14 -37.39 -14.97
CA LYS A 90 1.04 -36.24 -14.87
C LYS A 90 2.45 -36.51 -15.38
N PHE A 91 3.11 -35.45 -15.83
CA PHE A 91 4.50 -35.46 -16.25
C PHE A 91 5.28 -34.38 -15.49
N ASP A 92 6.40 -34.78 -14.87
CA ASP A 92 7.27 -33.88 -14.10
C ASP A 92 7.69 -32.61 -14.88
N ILE A 93 7.83 -32.72 -16.21
CA ILE A 93 8.19 -31.58 -17.05
C ILE A 93 7.07 -30.54 -17.15
N CYS A 94 5.81 -30.98 -17.13
CA CYS A 94 4.66 -30.08 -17.12
C CYS A 94 4.47 -29.47 -15.72
N GLU A 95 4.69 -30.24 -14.65
CA GLU A 95 4.67 -29.70 -13.28
C GLU A 95 5.71 -28.59 -13.09
N LYS A 96 6.93 -28.79 -13.61
CA LYS A 96 7.97 -27.77 -13.60
C LYS A 96 7.59 -26.53 -14.42
N GLU A 97 6.93 -26.70 -15.55
CA GLU A 97 6.47 -25.57 -16.37
C GLU A 97 5.39 -24.76 -15.65
N TYR A 98 4.43 -25.43 -15.00
CA TYR A 98 3.43 -24.77 -14.14
C TYR A 98 4.11 -23.94 -13.04
N LEU A 99 5.02 -24.55 -12.26
CA LEU A 99 5.75 -23.84 -11.21
C LEU A 99 6.52 -22.65 -11.76
N ASN A 100 7.22 -22.81 -12.89
CA ASN A 100 7.97 -21.72 -13.51
C ASN A 100 7.06 -20.55 -13.90
N LYS A 101 5.90 -20.81 -14.51
CA LYS A 101 4.97 -19.75 -14.92
C LYS A 101 4.27 -19.09 -13.73
N ILE A 102 3.89 -19.87 -12.73
CA ILE A 102 3.34 -19.34 -11.47
C ILE A 102 4.34 -18.41 -10.79
N ASP A 103 5.61 -18.81 -10.69
CA ASP A 103 6.66 -17.97 -10.10
C ASP A 103 6.87 -16.68 -10.89
N GLN A 104 6.87 -16.76 -12.23
CA GLN A 104 6.95 -15.57 -13.08
C GLN A 104 5.77 -14.62 -12.88
N MET A 105 4.56 -15.15 -12.74
CA MET A 105 3.35 -14.36 -12.50
C MET A 105 3.36 -13.73 -11.10
N LYS A 106 3.83 -14.46 -10.07
CA LYS A 106 3.99 -13.91 -8.71
C LYS A 106 5.02 -12.79 -8.67
N ASN A 107 6.15 -12.96 -9.36
CA ASN A 107 7.22 -11.97 -9.39
C ASN A 107 6.76 -10.63 -9.98
N TYR A 108 5.83 -10.61 -10.92
CA TYR A 108 5.25 -9.36 -11.44
C TYR A 108 4.67 -8.48 -10.32
N PHE A 109 3.95 -9.07 -9.36
CA PHE A 109 3.36 -8.33 -8.24
C PHE A 109 4.40 -7.95 -7.19
N ILE A 110 5.35 -8.86 -6.91
CA ILE A 110 6.44 -8.65 -5.97
C ILE A 110 7.34 -7.49 -6.42
N GLU A 111 7.68 -7.44 -7.71
CA GLU A 111 8.47 -6.35 -8.30
C GLU A 111 7.78 -4.99 -8.14
N ASP A 112 6.45 -4.94 -8.21
CA ASP A 112 5.68 -3.71 -7.99
C ASP A 112 5.68 -3.27 -6.51
N TYR A 113 5.62 -4.23 -5.58
CA TYR A 113 5.79 -3.94 -4.15
C TYR A 113 7.17 -3.37 -3.85
N ASP A 114 8.21 -4.07 -4.30
CA ASP A 114 9.62 -3.69 -4.11
C ASP A 114 9.87 -2.31 -4.70
N LYS A 115 9.42 -2.09 -5.94
CA LYS A 115 9.57 -0.82 -6.64
C LYS A 115 8.93 0.34 -5.89
N THR A 116 7.74 0.15 -5.30
CA THR A 116 7.07 1.21 -4.55
C THR A 116 7.87 1.61 -3.31
N ILE A 117 8.37 0.62 -2.57
CA ILE A 117 9.20 0.84 -1.37
C ILE A 117 10.53 1.49 -1.75
N ASP A 118 11.18 1.00 -2.80
CA ASP A 118 12.46 1.50 -3.29
C ASP A 118 12.35 2.93 -3.84
N ASP A 119 11.32 3.23 -4.62
CA ASP A 119 11.10 4.57 -5.17
C ASP A 119 10.88 5.61 -4.07
N ILE A 120 10.12 5.26 -3.03
CA ILE A 120 9.92 6.14 -1.86
C ILE A 120 11.24 6.32 -1.11
N SER A 121 11.95 5.22 -0.83
CA SER A 121 13.23 5.25 -0.14
C SER A 121 14.27 6.09 -0.89
N ALA A 122 14.31 5.99 -2.22
CA ALA A 122 15.23 6.77 -3.06
C ALA A 122 14.88 8.27 -3.08
N LYS A 123 13.59 8.63 -3.07
CA LYS A 123 13.13 10.03 -3.01
C LYS A 123 13.43 10.66 -1.65
N VAL A 124 13.31 9.91 -0.57
CA VAL A 124 13.57 10.40 0.79
C VAL A 124 15.07 10.46 1.08
N GLY A 125 15.85 9.46 0.67
CA GLY A 125 17.26 9.38 0.98
C GLY A 125 17.51 9.28 2.49
N ASP A 126 18.29 10.20 3.06
CA ASP A 126 18.46 10.29 4.51
C ASP A 126 17.26 11.03 5.13
N ILE A 127 16.43 10.27 5.84
CA ILE A 127 15.22 10.76 6.51
C ILE A 127 15.51 11.95 7.44
N ASN A 128 16.67 12.01 8.09
CA ASN A 128 17.00 13.10 9.01
C ASN A 128 17.27 14.43 8.30
N SER A 129 17.56 14.38 7.00
CA SER A 129 17.79 15.55 6.15
C SER A 129 16.57 15.95 5.32
N PHE A 130 15.53 15.10 5.28
CA PHE A 130 14.34 15.33 4.49
C PHE A 130 13.36 16.24 5.26
N ASN A 131 12.96 17.35 4.63
CA ASN A 131 12.20 18.44 5.28
C ASN A 131 10.86 18.74 4.61
N ASN A 132 10.49 18.04 3.54
CA ASN A 132 9.19 18.25 2.88
C ASN A 132 8.10 17.44 3.60
N LYS A 133 7.33 18.10 4.46
CA LYS A 133 6.29 17.48 5.27
C LYS A 133 5.16 16.89 4.42
N GLU A 134 4.73 17.61 3.39
CA GLU A 134 3.65 17.19 2.49
C GLU A 134 4.03 15.90 1.75
N ASP A 135 5.27 15.82 1.26
CA ASP A 135 5.78 14.61 0.62
C ASP A 135 5.81 13.43 1.60
N LEU A 136 6.30 13.63 2.83
CA LEU A 136 6.32 12.57 3.86
C LEU A 136 4.92 12.05 4.17
N SER A 137 3.94 12.95 4.34
CA SER A 137 2.53 12.56 4.55
C SER A 137 1.98 11.77 3.36
N SER A 138 2.28 12.20 2.13
CA SER A 138 1.89 11.47 0.93
C SER A 138 2.52 10.09 0.85
N TYR A 139 3.78 9.94 1.25
CA TYR A 139 4.46 8.63 1.26
C TYR A 139 3.92 7.72 2.36
N VAL A 140 3.56 8.25 3.53
CA VAL A 140 2.87 7.49 4.58
C VAL A 140 1.54 6.92 4.05
N THR A 141 0.75 7.72 3.33
CA THR A 141 -0.49 7.22 2.69
C THR A 141 -0.19 6.12 1.68
N ALA A 142 0.77 6.34 0.76
CA ALA A 142 1.13 5.35 -0.26
C ALA A 142 1.62 4.03 0.33
N LEU A 143 2.40 4.07 1.42
CA LEU A 143 2.88 2.87 2.12
C LEU A 143 1.74 2.10 2.80
N ASN A 144 0.78 2.79 3.41
CA ASN A 144 -0.39 2.14 4.01
C ASN A 144 -1.33 1.52 2.97
N ASP A 145 -1.51 2.21 1.83
CA ASP A 145 -2.26 1.67 0.69
C ASP A 145 -1.57 0.41 0.15
N LEU A 146 -0.24 0.46 -0.05
CA LEU A 146 0.56 -0.70 -0.45
C LEU A 146 0.43 -1.86 0.54
N LYS A 147 0.51 -1.59 1.85
CA LYS A 147 0.33 -2.62 2.90
C LYS A 147 -1.02 -3.32 2.76
N THR A 148 -2.08 -2.55 2.52
CA THR A 148 -3.44 -3.07 2.32
C THR A 148 -3.52 -3.94 1.05
N THR A 149 -2.88 -3.50 -0.05
CA THR A 149 -2.77 -4.28 -1.28
C THR A 149 -2.04 -5.61 -1.05
N ILE A 150 -0.87 -5.58 -0.42
CA ILE A 150 -0.07 -6.77 -0.10
C ILE A 150 -0.88 -7.74 0.77
N GLN A 151 -1.59 -7.24 1.78
CA GLN A 151 -2.42 -8.06 2.66
C GLN A 151 -3.53 -8.78 1.87
N SER A 152 -4.30 -8.04 1.06
CA SER A 152 -5.36 -8.63 0.25
C SER A 152 -4.82 -9.67 -0.74
N GLU A 153 -3.68 -9.40 -1.35
CA GLU A 153 -3.05 -10.29 -2.35
C GLU A 153 -2.46 -11.56 -1.72
N TYR A 154 -1.91 -11.44 -0.51
CA TYR A 154 -1.49 -12.57 0.32
C TYR A 154 -2.70 -13.46 0.70
N GLU A 155 -3.73 -12.89 1.30
CA GLU A 155 -4.87 -13.63 1.85
C GLU A 155 -5.72 -14.32 0.75
N ASN A 156 -5.92 -13.66 -0.39
CA ASN A 156 -6.89 -14.11 -1.39
C ASN A 156 -6.29 -14.85 -2.59
N TYR A 157 -4.99 -14.63 -2.87
CA TYR A 157 -4.32 -15.12 -4.08
C TYR A 157 -2.99 -15.82 -3.81
N ASN A 158 -2.50 -15.81 -2.57
CA ASN A 158 -1.27 -16.49 -2.16
C ASN A 158 -0.05 -16.06 -3.02
N VAL A 159 0.04 -14.76 -3.33
CA VAL A 159 1.12 -14.18 -4.15
C VAL A 159 2.48 -14.40 -3.48
N ILE A 160 2.53 -14.15 -2.18
CA ILE A 160 3.70 -14.34 -1.31
C ILE A 160 3.36 -15.33 -0.19
N ASP A 161 4.39 -15.85 0.48
CA ASP A 161 4.22 -16.64 1.70
C ASP A 161 4.15 -15.74 2.95
N GLU A 162 3.85 -16.37 4.09
CA GLU A 162 3.70 -15.70 5.38
C GLU A 162 4.98 -14.97 5.83
N GLU A 163 6.16 -15.55 5.57
CA GLU A 163 7.45 -14.95 5.95
C GLU A 163 7.69 -13.65 5.19
N LYS A 164 7.47 -13.67 3.87
CA LYS A 164 7.58 -12.46 3.03
C LYS A 164 6.52 -11.44 3.38
N PHE A 165 5.28 -11.86 3.64
CA PHE A 165 4.21 -10.96 4.08
C PHE A 165 4.61 -10.21 5.34
N ASN A 166 5.08 -10.92 6.37
CA ASN A 166 5.53 -10.33 7.62
C ASN A 166 6.74 -9.39 7.39
N THR A 167 7.65 -9.76 6.49
CA THR A 167 8.81 -8.92 6.12
C THR A 167 8.36 -7.58 5.52
N TYR A 168 7.46 -7.58 4.54
CA TYR A 168 6.91 -6.35 3.97
C TYR A 168 6.14 -5.53 5.00
N SER A 169 5.23 -6.17 5.75
CA SER A 169 4.42 -5.49 6.77
C SER A 169 5.29 -4.75 7.78
N ASN A 170 6.30 -5.43 8.34
CA ASN A 170 7.20 -4.83 9.33
C ASN A 170 8.06 -3.71 8.74
N THR A 171 8.52 -3.87 7.50
CA THR A 171 9.31 -2.84 6.79
C THR A 171 8.49 -1.57 6.60
N ILE A 172 7.25 -1.72 6.12
CA ILE A 172 6.31 -0.62 5.92
C ILE A 172 6.00 0.04 7.27
N ASP A 173 5.64 -0.73 8.29
CA ASP A 173 5.29 -0.20 9.61
C ASP A 173 6.43 0.61 10.23
N THR A 174 7.65 0.07 10.16
CA THR A 174 8.86 0.77 10.64
C THR A 174 9.11 2.06 9.88
N THR A 175 8.95 2.04 8.56
CA THR A 175 9.16 3.21 7.70
C THR A 175 8.12 4.30 7.96
N VAL A 176 6.84 3.91 8.11
CA VAL A 176 5.73 4.82 8.43
C VAL A 176 5.97 5.51 9.78
N VAL A 177 6.39 4.77 10.80
CA VAL A 177 6.76 5.36 12.11
C VAL A 177 7.88 6.38 11.93
N SER A 178 8.95 6.02 11.22
CA SER A 178 10.08 6.95 10.98
C SER A 178 9.67 8.22 10.24
N PHE A 179 8.73 8.14 9.29
CA PHE A 179 8.26 9.32 8.55
C PHE A 179 7.39 10.21 9.43
N ASN A 180 6.50 9.63 10.25
CA ASN A 180 5.69 10.38 11.20
C ASN A 180 6.55 11.09 12.26
N ASP A 181 7.59 10.42 12.76
CA ASP A 181 8.53 11.02 13.71
C ASP A 181 9.29 12.20 13.08
N ARG A 182 9.68 12.09 11.80
CA ARG A 182 10.31 13.20 11.09
C ARG A 182 9.34 14.35 10.85
N ILE A 183 8.09 14.07 10.48
CA ILE A 183 7.02 15.09 10.35
C ILE A 183 6.89 15.88 11.66
N ALA A 184 6.75 15.20 12.79
CA ALA A 184 6.63 15.84 14.09
C ALA A 184 7.89 16.65 14.47
N SER A 185 9.08 16.21 14.03
CA SER A 185 10.33 16.95 14.23
C SER A 185 10.38 18.24 13.41
N ILE A 186 9.97 18.18 12.13
CA ILE A 186 9.87 19.35 11.25
C ILE A 186 8.89 20.38 11.85
N GLU A 187 7.71 19.95 12.32
CA GLU A 187 6.73 20.85 12.95
C GLU A 187 7.31 21.58 14.16
N LYS A 188 8.11 20.90 14.99
CA LYS A 188 8.79 21.51 16.13
C LYS A 188 9.87 22.51 15.69
N GLU A 189 10.62 22.18 14.64
CA GLU A 189 11.64 23.07 14.06
C GLU A 189 11.01 24.35 13.48
N GLU A 190 9.90 24.22 12.76
CA GLU A 190 9.14 25.34 12.19
C GLU A 190 8.52 26.24 13.26
N GLU A 191 7.92 25.66 14.30
CA GLU A 191 7.36 26.41 15.41
C GLU A 191 8.43 27.20 16.18
N ALA A 192 9.57 26.57 16.46
CA ALA A 192 10.70 27.23 17.12
C ALA A 192 11.25 28.39 16.27
N ALA A 193 11.35 28.21 14.95
CA ALA A 193 11.78 29.26 14.03
C ALA A 193 10.77 30.43 13.99
N ARG A 194 9.46 30.14 14.02
CA ARG A 194 8.41 31.16 14.08
C ARG A 194 8.50 32.00 15.35
N ILE A 195 8.65 31.36 16.51
CA ILE A 195 8.80 32.06 17.80
C ILE A 195 10.07 32.93 17.80
N ALA A 196 11.19 32.41 17.30
CA ALA A 196 12.44 33.17 17.23
C ALA A 196 12.31 34.40 16.30
N ALA A 197 11.64 34.26 15.15
CA ALA A 197 11.41 35.36 14.22
C ALA A 197 10.46 36.42 14.81
N GLU A 198 9.42 36.00 15.53
CA GLU A 198 8.50 36.92 16.21
C GLU A 198 9.21 37.72 17.32
N GLU A 199 10.04 37.06 18.13
CA GLU A 199 10.83 37.73 19.16
C GLU A 199 11.83 38.73 18.57
N GLU A 200 12.50 38.37 17.47
CA GLU A 200 13.43 39.27 16.80
C GLU A 200 12.70 40.50 16.22
N ALA A 201 11.57 40.31 15.56
CA ALA A 201 10.75 41.39 15.04
C ALA A 201 10.27 42.35 16.14
N LYS A 202 9.86 41.81 17.29
CA LYS A 202 9.45 42.62 18.45
C LYS A 202 10.60 43.45 19.01
N ARG A 203 11.80 42.86 19.13
CA ARG A 203 13.01 43.59 19.58
C ARG A 203 13.37 44.73 18.62
N GLN A 204 13.34 44.49 17.31
CA GLN A 204 13.60 45.50 16.30
C GLN A 204 12.57 46.65 16.35
N ALA A 205 11.29 46.34 16.56
CA ALA A 205 10.23 47.34 16.69
C ALA A 205 10.39 48.20 17.96
N GLU A 206 10.72 47.58 19.11
CA GLU A 206 10.97 48.31 20.36
C GLU A 206 12.21 49.22 20.27
N GLU A 207 13.26 48.78 19.59
CA GLU A 207 14.47 49.60 19.36
C GLU A 207 14.19 50.79 18.43
N ALA A 208 13.44 50.59 17.34
CA ALA A 208 13.03 51.66 16.43
C ALA A 208 12.14 52.71 17.13
N ALA A 209 11.23 52.28 18.00
CA ALA A 209 10.39 53.18 18.80
C ALA A 209 11.22 54.00 19.81
N ARG A 210 12.24 53.38 20.45
CA ARG A 210 13.16 54.10 21.35
C ARG A 210 14.00 55.15 20.62
N ASN A 211 14.49 54.84 19.42
CA ASN A 211 15.29 55.79 18.64
C ASN A 211 14.47 56.99 18.13
N SER A 212 13.18 56.82 17.82
CA SER A 212 12.32 57.94 17.40
C SER A 212 11.95 58.89 18.54
N ASN A 213 11.93 58.41 19.79
CA ASN A 213 11.55 59.23 20.95
C ASN A 213 12.70 60.08 21.53
N ASN A 214 13.95 59.80 21.14
CA ASN A 214 15.13 60.54 21.61
C ASN A 214 15.52 61.73 20.70
N GLY A 215 14.69 62.05 19.70
CA GLY A 215 14.89 63.18 18.79
C GLY A 215 14.24 64.51 19.22
N ASN A 216 13.55 64.56 20.36
CA ASN A 216 12.82 65.76 20.79
C ASN A 216 13.32 66.28 22.15
N GLY A 217 14.51 66.90 22.15
CA GLY A 217 15.09 67.49 23.35
C GLY A 217 16.30 68.37 23.09
N SER A 218 16.06 69.61 22.63
CA SER A 218 16.52 70.85 23.28
C SER A 218 17.04 71.94 22.33
N SER A 219 16.26 73.03 22.22
CA SER A 219 16.80 74.38 22.37
C SER A 219 15.74 75.30 23.00
N SER A 220 15.96 75.62 24.28
CA SER A 220 15.21 76.62 25.04
C SER A 220 15.83 78.00 24.82
N SER A 221 15.02 78.98 24.46
CA SER A 221 15.25 80.39 24.80
C SER A 221 13.91 81.12 24.70
N GLY A 222 13.41 81.56 25.85
CA GLY A 222 12.04 82.05 26.00
C GLY A 222 11.77 83.43 25.41
N ASN A 223 10.49 83.77 25.33
CA ASN A 223 9.99 85.07 25.74
C ASN A 223 8.47 84.97 25.92
N SER A 224 7.97 85.54 27.01
CA SER A 224 6.54 85.76 27.24
C SER A 224 6.02 86.83 26.28
N ASN A 225 4.87 86.60 25.64
CA ASN A 225 3.89 87.67 25.49
C ASN A 225 2.48 87.15 25.15
N TYR A 226 1.52 87.76 25.82
CA TYR A 226 0.10 87.83 25.49
C TYR A 226 -0.13 88.11 24.00
N SER A 227 -1.13 87.45 23.40
CA SER A 227 -2.27 88.13 22.74
C SER A 227 -3.18 87.13 22.00
N ASP A 228 -4.47 87.43 22.11
CA ASP A 228 -5.61 86.88 21.39
C ASP A 228 -5.38 86.58 19.89
N SER A 229 -6.11 85.60 19.36
CA SER A 229 -7.21 85.86 18.40
C SER A 229 -7.66 84.58 17.69
N ASN A 230 -8.91 84.24 17.99
CA ASN A 230 -9.98 83.77 17.11
C ASN A 230 -9.72 83.70 15.58
N SER A 231 -9.91 82.51 15.00
CA SER A 231 -10.54 82.24 13.69
C SER A 231 -10.49 80.71 13.51
N GLY A 232 -11.59 79.94 13.45
CA GLY A 232 -12.76 80.16 12.62
C GLY A 232 -12.55 79.46 11.28
N SER A 233 -13.08 78.23 11.14
CA SER A 233 -13.82 77.75 9.95
C SER A 233 -14.13 76.27 10.05
N SER A 234 -15.43 76.01 10.21
CA SER A 234 -16.14 74.77 9.92
C SER A 234 -16.52 74.68 8.45
N SER A 235 -16.60 73.47 7.91
CA SER A 235 -17.49 73.09 6.78
C SER A 235 -17.83 71.61 6.93
N ASN A 236 -19.00 71.25 7.49
CA ASN A 236 -20.29 70.93 6.82
C ASN A 236 -20.14 70.00 5.61
N SER A 237 -20.61 68.75 5.62
CA SER A 237 -21.99 68.20 5.70
C SER A 237 -22.73 68.18 4.35
N TYR A 238 -23.14 66.98 3.93
CA TYR A 238 -24.28 66.68 3.04
C TYR A 238 -24.65 65.20 3.32
N SER A 239 -25.75 64.78 3.98
CA SER A 239 -27.20 65.04 3.95
C SER A 239 -27.99 64.24 2.89
N GLY A 240 -29.03 63.54 3.35
CA GLY A 240 -30.18 63.04 2.56
C GLY A 240 -30.54 61.58 2.90
N GLU A 241 -31.38 61.31 3.91
CA GLU A 241 -32.87 61.15 3.86
C GLU A 241 -33.33 59.82 3.23
N SER A 242 -33.84 58.87 4.03
CA SER A 242 -35.22 58.73 4.57
C SER A 242 -36.22 58.15 3.57
N SER A 243 -36.73 56.95 3.82
CA SER A 243 -38.18 56.70 4.06
C SER A 243 -38.51 55.22 4.22
N ASP A 244 -39.56 55.03 5.00
CA ASP A 244 -40.15 53.82 5.58
C ASP A 244 -40.71 52.79 4.57
N SER A 245 -40.75 51.51 4.95
CA SER A 245 -41.96 50.90 5.54
C SER A 245 -42.03 49.36 5.40
N SER A 246 -42.20 48.74 6.58
CA SER A 246 -43.11 47.63 6.91
C SER A 246 -42.86 46.18 6.47
N SER A 247 -42.99 45.33 7.52
CA SER A 247 -43.50 43.96 7.51
C SER A 247 -42.52 42.90 6.99
N SER A 248 -42.24 41.76 7.62
CA SER A 248 -42.77 41.02 8.76
C SER A 248 -41.69 39.96 9.04
N GLY A 249 -41.30 39.67 10.27
CA GLY A 249 -41.90 38.56 11.01
C GLY A 249 -40.83 37.52 11.36
N SER A 250 -40.91 37.03 12.60
CA SER A 250 -40.25 35.83 13.15
C SER A 250 -38.77 35.97 13.51
N SER A 251 -38.46 36.23 14.79
CA SER A 251 -38.15 35.24 15.86
C SER A 251 -36.83 34.50 15.59
N SER A 252 -35.81 34.50 16.44
CA SER A 252 -35.73 34.67 17.89
C SER A 252 -34.29 35.07 18.26
N GLU A 253 -34.17 36.00 19.20
CA GLU A 253 -32.90 36.42 19.78
C GLU A 253 -32.39 35.45 20.84
N ALA A 254 -31.07 35.59 21.03
CA ALA A 254 -30.34 35.46 22.27
C ALA A 254 -29.92 34.05 22.70
N GLY A 255 -28.62 33.83 22.51
CA GLY A 255 -27.88 32.78 23.18
C GLY A 255 -26.40 32.80 22.83
N SER A 256 -25.74 33.96 22.92
CA SER A 256 -24.28 34.03 22.92
C SER A 256 -23.75 33.13 24.02
N SER A 257 -23.03 32.07 23.66
CA SER A 257 -22.05 31.46 24.53
C SER A 257 -20.90 30.92 23.68
N SER A 258 -19.74 31.51 23.92
CA SER A 258 -18.43 30.99 23.58
C SER A 258 -18.35 29.49 23.89
N SER A 259 -17.97 28.69 22.91
CA SER A 259 -17.42 27.36 23.18
C SER A 259 -16.29 27.07 22.21
N SER A 260 -15.09 26.99 22.81
CA SER A 260 -13.90 26.39 22.22
C SER A 260 -14.27 25.09 21.53
N SER A 261 -13.75 24.91 20.32
CA SER A 261 -13.76 23.64 19.61
C SER A 261 -12.97 22.62 20.44
N ASN A 262 -13.66 21.83 21.27
CA ASN A 262 -13.07 20.65 21.89
C ASN A 262 -12.97 19.58 20.82
N ASN A 263 -11.74 19.24 20.44
CA ASN A 263 -11.44 18.07 19.64
C ASN A 263 -11.62 16.84 20.55
N ASP A 264 -12.79 16.22 20.52
CA ASP A 264 -13.02 14.94 21.20
C ASP A 264 -12.53 13.81 20.28
N TYR A 265 -11.53 13.06 20.74
CA TYR A 265 -10.98 11.92 20.00
C TYR A 265 -11.59 10.62 20.51
N LYS A 266 -12.07 9.77 19.59
CA LYS A 266 -12.60 8.44 19.92
C LYS A 266 -11.57 7.38 19.56
N TYR A 267 -11.21 6.54 20.52
CA TYR A 267 -10.25 5.47 20.32
C TYR A 267 -10.78 4.13 20.83
N GLU A 268 -10.33 3.05 20.18
CA GLU A 268 -10.69 1.66 20.50
C GLU A 268 -9.52 1.04 21.24
N ILE A 269 -9.71 0.57 22.48
CA ILE A 269 -8.68 -0.14 23.25
C ILE A 269 -9.12 -1.58 23.47
N TRP A 270 -8.17 -2.48 23.26
CA TRP A 270 -8.28 -3.88 23.64
C TRP A 270 -7.81 -4.06 25.08
N ILE A 271 -8.72 -4.49 25.96
CA ILE A 271 -8.37 -4.86 27.33
C ILE A 271 -8.47 -6.37 27.46
N ASP A 272 -7.36 -6.99 27.86
CA ASP A 272 -7.18 -8.45 27.93
C ASP A 272 -7.80 -9.06 29.20
N ASN A 273 -9.05 -8.69 29.48
CA ASN A 273 -9.85 -9.18 30.61
C ASN A 273 -10.96 -10.15 30.17
N GLY A 274 -10.86 -10.70 28.95
CA GLY A 274 -11.76 -11.74 28.44
C GLY A 274 -13.14 -11.28 27.93
N ASN A 275 -13.41 -9.97 27.91
CA ASN A 275 -14.75 -9.42 27.59
C ASN A 275 -14.84 -8.58 26.30
N GLY A 276 -13.83 -8.62 25.42
CA GLY A 276 -13.89 -7.97 24.11
C GLY A 276 -13.41 -6.52 24.10
N LYS A 277 -13.67 -5.82 22.99
CA LYS A 277 -13.21 -4.45 22.74
C LYS A 277 -14.06 -3.42 23.49
N GLU A 278 -13.43 -2.43 24.12
CA GLU A 278 -14.13 -1.29 24.72
C GLU A 278 -13.77 0.03 24.00
N TYR A 279 -14.75 0.92 23.89
CA TYR A 279 -14.60 2.24 23.29
C TYR A 279 -14.47 3.31 24.37
N TYR A 280 -13.50 4.19 24.18
CA TYR A 280 -13.23 5.30 25.08
C TYR A 280 -13.21 6.63 24.33
N TYR A 281 -13.47 7.69 25.07
CA TYR A 281 -13.46 9.06 24.58
C TYR A 281 -12.42 9.85 25.34
N GLU A 282 -11.64 10.65 24.64
CA GLU A 282 -10.73 11.63 25.22
C GLU A 282 -11.16 13.03 24.80
N ASN A 283 -11.23 13.93 25.77
CA ASN A 283 -11.49 15.33 25.51
C ASN A 283 -10.17 16.09 25.24
N GLY A 284 -10.28 17.34 24.79
CA GLY A 284 -9.11 18.20 24.53
C GLY A 284 -8.22 18.52 25.74
N ASN A 285 -8.55 18.04 26.95
CA ASN A 285 -7.76 18.20 28.18
C ASN A 285 -7.12 16.87 28.64
N GLY A 286 -7.17 15.80 27.83
CA GLY A 286 -6.59 14.50 28.17
C GLY A 286 -7.43 13.66 29.15
N ASP A 287 -8.67 14.07 29.46
CA ASP A 287 -9.57 13.29 30.30
C ASP A 287 -10.19 12.15 29.49
N ILE A 288 -10.16 10.94 30.06
CA ILE A 288 -10.64 9.70 29.47
C ILE A 288 -11.99 9.32 30.08
N TYR A 289 -12.96 8.99 29.22
CA TYR A 289 -14.30 8.56 29.59
C TYR A 289 -14.65 7.20 28.97
N ASP A 290 -15.43 6.40 29.69
CA ASP A 290 -16.01 5.16 29.19
C ASP A 290 -17.11 5.40 28.16
N SER A 291 -17.56 4.31 27.52
CA SER A 291 -18.62 4.36 26.51
C SER A 291 -19.97 4.89 27.01
N ASN A 292 -20.18 4.97 28.34
CA ASN A 292 -21.36 5.50 29.00
C ASN A 292 -21.16 6.93 29.54
N GLY A 293 -20.00 7.56 29.29
CA GLY A 293 -19.65 8.90 29.76
C GLY A 293 -19.16 8.96 31.21
N GLY A 294 -18.79 7.82 31.81
CA GLY A 294 -18.15 7.75 33.11
C GLY A 294 -16.67 8.12 33.02
N TYR A 295 -16.21 9.03 33.88
CA TYR A 295 -14.80 9.43 33.92
C TYR A 295 -13.91 8.30 34.47
N ILE A 296 -12.83 7.98 33.75
CA ILE A 296 -11.90 6.89 34.09
C ILE A 296 -10.57 7.42 34.59
N GLY A 297 -10.07 8.52 34.03
CA GLY A 297 -8.77 9.07 34.40
C GLY A 297 -8.34 10.20 33.46
N ASN A 298 -7.16 10.75 33.69
CA ASN A 298 -6.56 11.76 32.83
C ASN A 298 -5.16 11.28 32.41
N MET A 299 -4.87 11.33 31.12
CA MET A 299 -3.66 10.77 30.52
C MET A 299 -2.41 11.56 30.91
N ASP A 300 -2.52 12.87 31.18
CA ASP A 300 -1.42 13.71 31.67
C ASP A 300 -1.06 13.46 33.14
N GLY A 301 -1.87 12.66 33.85
CA GLY A 301 -1.63 12.27 35.25
C GLY A 301 -0.82 10.98 35.42
N TRP A 302 -0.50 10.27 34.35
CA TRP A 302 0.24 9.00 34.37
C TRP A 302 1.70 9.24 33.91
N ALA A 303 2.46 9.95 34.74
CA ALA A 303 3.92 10.10 34.64
C ALA A 303 4.60 9.46 35.86
#